data_AF-A0A7X5JAR0-F1
#
_entry.id   AF-A0A7X5JAR0-F1
#
_cell.length_a   1.000
_cell.length_b   1.000
_cell.length_c   1.000
_cell.angle_alpha   90.00
_cell.angle_beta   90.00
_cell.angle_gamma   90.00
#
_symmetry.space_group_name_H-M   'P 1'
#
loop_
_entity.id
_entity.type
_entity.pdbx_description
1 polymer ?
#
loop_
_entity_poly.entity_id
_entity_poly.type
_entity_poly.pdbx_seq_one_letter_code
_entity_poly.pdbx_strand_id
1 'polypeptide(L)'
;MLRIREVMHSRARIECNNNIIELSSMPKDIPDKLMLFKHQVIPREWVWDECEVELKLVPGQSPGVLTGQDIDSIIQSLGWNCLNSAVQQFLLENQAFIPGAWRNCKIFFWGSIFTDGFRGWVPYMEWQGDIWRGSFRKLSERWIAQEPAAVFTR
;
A
#
# COMPACT_ATOMS: atom_id res chain seq x y z
N MET A 1 27.48 -6.94 15.84
CA MET A 1 28.32 -5.73 15.66
C MET A 1 29.32 -6.04 14.56
N LEU A 2 29.13 -5.49 13.36
CA LEU A 2 29.91 -5.82 12.16
C LEU A 2 31.28 -5.12 12.24
N ARG A 3 32.39 -5.85 12.03
CA ARG A 3 33.75 -5.27 12.12
C ARG A 3 34.21 -4.87 10.71
N ILE A 4 34.59 -3.61 10.53
CA ILE A 4 35.06 -3.03 9.23
C ILE A 4 36.14 -3.90 8.55
N ARG A 5 37.01 -4.53 9.35
CA ARG A 5 38.02 -5.50 8.89
C ARG A 5 37.44 -6.61 8.00
N GLU A 6 36.25 -7.11 8.30
CA GLU A 6 35.66 -8.24 7.55
C GLU A 6 35.17 -7.80 6.17
N VAL A 7 34.67 -6.56 6.04
CA VAL A 7 34.32 -5.96 4.74
C VAL A 7 35.56 -5.74 3.88
N MET A 8 36.63 -5.20 4.48
CA MET A 8 37.90 -4.92 3.77
C MET A 8 38.61 -6.19 3.26
N HIS A 9 38.37 -7.34 3.90
CA HIS A 9 38.95 -8.62 3.49
C HIS A 9 38.02 -9.46 2.61
N SER A 10 36.93 -8.88 2.08
CA SER A 10 35.91 -9.59 1.31
C SER A 10 35.29 -10.79 2.04
N ARG A 11 35.34 -10.78 3.38
CA ARG A 11 34.73 -11.80 4.25
C ARG A 11 33.32 -11.41 4.70
N ALA A 12 32.93 -10.17 4.41
CA ALA A 12 31.58 -9.65 4.51
C ALA A 12 31.34 -8.67 3.35
N ARG A 13 30.09 -8.52 2.94
CA ARG A 13 29.66 -7.55 1.92
C ARG A 13 28.67 -6.59 2.56
N ILE A 14 28.80 -5.30 2.26
CA ILE A 14 27.74 -4.33 2.53
C ILE A 14 26.76 -4.41 1.37
N GLU A 15 25.54 -4.82 1.65
CA GLU A 15 24.43 -4.74 0.71
C GLU A 15 23.56 -3.55 1.15
N CYS A 16 23.38 -2.57 0.26
CA CYS A 16 22.35 -1.57 0.46
C CYS A 16 21.00 -2.28 0.32
N ASN A 17 20.34 -2.54 1.44
CA ASN A 17 18.97 -3.02 1.45
C ASN A 17 18.04 -1.87 1.04
N ASN A 18 17.86 -1.69 -0.25
CA ASN A 18 16.91 -0.73 -0.83
C ASN A 18 15.44 -1.14 -0.60
N ASN A 19 15.17 -2.16 0.23
CA ASN A 19 13.85 -2.75 0.42
C ASN A 19 13.21 -2.36 1.76
N ILE A 20 13.85 -1.48 2.53
CA ILE A 20 13.33 -1.01 3.80
C ILE A 20 12.37 0.16 3.55
N ILE A 21 11.14 0.00 4.04
CA ILE A 21 10.08 1.01 3.98
C ILE A 21 9.85 1.54 5.39
N GLU A 22 9.93 2.86 5.55
CA GLU A 22 9.53 3.54 6.79
C GLU A 22 8.02 3.77 6.78
N LEU A 23 7.26 2.80 7.31
CA LEU A 23 5.79 2.82 7.28
C LEU A 23 5.15 3.81 8.27
N SER A 24 5.96 4.42 9.13
CA SER A 24 5.57 5.53 10.00
C SER A 24 5.77 6.90 9.36
N SER A 25 6.49 6.96 8.23
CA SER A 25 6.73 8.22 7.53
C SER A 25 5.47 8.70 6.82
N MET A 26 5.26 10.01 6.82
CA MET A 26 4.22 10.61 5.99
C MET A 26 4.50 10.28 4.52
N PRO A 27 3.48 9.99 3.69
CA PRO A 27 3.67 9.85 2.25
C PRO A 27 4.39 11.08 1.69
N LYS A 28 5.43 10.84 0.90
CA LYS A 28 6.29 11.90 0.35
C LYS A 28 5.52 12.78 -0.62
N ASP A 29 4.71 12.16 -1.46
CA ASP A 29 3.85 12.83 -2.43
C ASP A 29 2.39 12.81 -1.98
N ILE A 30 1.97 13.88 -1.30
CA ILE A 30 0.56 14.18 -1.11
C ILE A 30 0.12 15.03 -2.32
N PRO A 31 -0.87 14.59 -3.11
CA PRO A 31 -1.32 15.37 -4.26
C PRO A 31 -1.78 16.77 -3.86
N ASP A 32 -1.50 17.74 -4.73
CA ASP A 32 -1.91 19.13 -4.53
C ASP A 32 -3.40 19.21 -4.15
N LYS A 33 -3.70 19.98 -3.10
CA LYS A 33 -5.04 20.22 -2.54
C LYS A 33 -5.67 19.04 -1.79
N LEU A 34 -4.96 17.92 -1.65
CA LEU A 34 -5.36 16.85 -0.74
C LEU A 34 -4.59 16.95 0.58
N MET A 35 -5.24 16.49 1.64
CA MET A 35 -4.69 16.35 2.98
C MET A 35 -4.80 14.89 3.40
N LEU A 36 -3.89 14.41 4.22
CA LEU A 36 -3.97 13.06 4.78
C LEU A 36 -5.00 13.06 5.92
N PHE A 37 -6.11 12.34 5.73
CA PHE A 37 -7.20 12.22 6.70
C PHE A 37 -6.99 11.04 7.66
N LYS A 38 -6.59 9.89 7.11
CA LYS A 38 -6.31 8.66 7.86
C LYS A 38 -4.95 8.15 7.40
N HIS A 39 -4.14 7.71 8.36
CA HIS A 39 -2.89 7.04 8.07
C HIS A 39 -2.61 5.97 9.12
N GLN A 40 -2.57 4.72 8.68
CA GLN A 40 -2.20 3.59 9.50
C GLN A 40 -0.68 3.56 9.59
N VAL A 41 -0.18 3.89 10.78
CA VAL A 41 1.24 3.80 11.11
C VAL A 41 1.55 2.37 11.50
N ILE A 42 2.51 1.76 10.82
CA ILE A 42 3.09 0.48 11.25
C ILE A 42 4.45 0.85 11.87
N PRO A 43 4.64 0.68 13.20
CA PRO A 43 5.72 1.33 13.97
C PRO A 43 7.10 0.66 13.80
N ARG A 44 7.40 0.10 12.64
CA ARG A 44 8.71 -0.51 12.35
C ARG A 44 9.17 -0.21 10.93
N GLU A 45 10.48 -0.11 10.77
CA GLU A 45 11.13 -0.33 9.49
C GLU A 45 10.74 -1.73 9.00
N TRP A 46 10.11 -1.78 7.83
CA TRP A 46 9.64 -3.02 7.24
C TRP A 46 10.42 -3.31 5.98
N VAL A 47 11.08 -4.46 5.94
CA VAL A 47 11.65 -4.98 4.69
C VAL A 47 10.50 -5.55 3.88
N TRP A 48 10.28 -5.02 2.68
CA TRP A 48 9.25 -5.53 1.78
C TRP A 48 9.42 -7.05 1.56
N ASP A 49 8.36 -7.79 1.90
CA ASP A 49 8.22 -9.22 1.63
C ASP A 49 6.80 -9.46 1.10
N GLU A 50 6.71 -9.91 -0.16
CA GLU A 50 5.42 -10.21 -0.80
C GLU A 50 4.65 -11.30 -0.06
N CYS A 51 5.33 -12.19 0.68
CA CYS A 51 4.70 -13.28 1.44
C CYS A 51 3.99 -12.77 2.71
N GLU A 52 4.27 -11.54 3.15
CA GLU A 52 3.61 -10.91 4.30
C GLU A 52 2.36 -10.11 3.90
N VAL A 53 2.04 -10.06 2.60
CA VAL A 53 0.94 -9.26 2.05
C VAL A 53 -0.10 -10.15 1.40
N GLU A 54 -1.36 -9.95 1.79
CA GLU A 54 -2.52 -10.57 1.14
C GLU A 54 -3.40 -9.51 0.49
N LEU A 55 -3.99 -9.87 -0.65
CA LEU A 55 -5.05 -9.09 -1.29
C LEU A 55 -6.40 -9.60 -0.80
N LYS A 56 -7.14 -8.75 -0.08
CA LYS A 56 -8.43 -9.13 0.53
C LYS A 56 -9.58 -8.30 0.00
N LEU A 57 -10.73 -8.96 -0.15
CA LEU A 57 -12.03 -8.34 -0.42
C LEU A 57 -12.86 -8.38 0.85
N VAL A 58 -13.54 -7.29 1.17
CA VAL A 58 -14.44 -7.31 2.33
C VAL A 58 -15.64 -8.22 2.05
N PRO A 59 -16.26 -8.81 3.08
CA PRO A 59 -17.49 -9.59 2.90
C PRO A 59 -18.56 -8.77 2.15
N GLY A 60 -19.12 -9.34 1.09
CA GLY A 60 -20.13 -8.66 0.27
C GLY A 60 -19.59 -7.66 -0.76
N GLN A 61 -18.27 -7.58 -0.97
CA GLN A 61 -17.66 -6.79 -2.05
C GLN A 61 -17.90 -7.46 -3.43
N SER A 62 -19.15 -7.44 -3.86
CA SER A 62 -19.58 -7.75 -5.22
C SER A 62 -19.75 -6.46 -6.04
N PRO A 63 -19.65 -6.52 -7.38
CA PRO A 63 -19.72 -5.33 -8.22
C PRO A 63 -20.94 -4.44 -7.94
N GLY A 64 -20.67 -3.19 -7.54
CA GLY A 64 -21.69 -2.15 -7.49
C GLY A 64 -22.58 -2.14 -6.24
N VAL A 65 -22.26 -2.92 -5.21
CA VAL A 65 -23.05 -3.01 -3.97
C VAL A 65 -22.53 -2.08 -2.88
N LEU A 66 -21.23 -2.12 -2.60
CA LEU A 66 -20.62 -1.35 -1.52
C LEU A 66 -19.99 -0.06 -2.03
N THR A 67 -20.18 1.03 -1.27
CA THR A 67 -19.39 2.25 -1.43
C THR A 67 -18.05 2.11 -0.72
N GLY A 68 -17.12 3.03 -1.00
CA GLY A 68 -15.85 3.07 -0.28
C GLY A 68 -16.00 3.42 1.19
N GLN A 69 -17.02 4.21 1.57
CA GLN A 69 -17.33 4.43 2.99
C GLN A 69 -17.78 3.13 3.69
N ASP A 70 -18.60 2.32 3.01
CA ASP A 70 -19.02 1.02 3.55
C ASP A 70 -17.80 0.09 3.71
N ILE A 71 -16.93 0.03 2.69
CA ILE A 71 -15.70 -0.78 2.74
C ILE A 71 -14.78 -0.34 3.88
N ASP A 72 -14.51 0.97 4.03
CA ASP A 72 -13.66 1.45 5.13
C ASP A 72 -14.25 1.07 6.50
N SER A 73 -15.56 1.23 6.67
CA SER A 73 -16.25 0.85 7.91
C SER A 73 -16.11 -0.65 8.20
N ILE A 74 -16.26 -1.50 7.17
CA ILE A 74 -16.10 -2.95 7.31
C ILE A 74 -14.65 -3.30 7.64
N ILE A 75 -13.68 -2.74 6.93
CA ILE A 75 -12.24 -2.91 7.18
C ILE A 75 -11.90 -2.58 8.63
N GLN A 76 -12.40 -1.46 9.14
CA GLN A 76 -12.20 -1.05 10.54
C GLN A 76 -12.82 -2.05 11.52
N SER A 77 -14.04 -2.51 11.26
CA SER A 77 -14.71 -3.50 12.12
C SER A 77 -14.01 -4.87 12.13
N LEU A 78 -13.39 -5.26 11.00
CA LEU A 78 -12.61 -6.49 10.89
C LEU A 78 -11.19 -6.35 11.45
N GLY A 79 -10.75 -5.13 11.80
CA GLY A 79 -9.42 -4.88 12.33
C GLY A 79 -8.28 -5.19 11.35
N TRP A 80 -8.50 -4.99 10.04
CA TRP A 80 -7.46 -5.28 9.05
C TRP A 80 -6.28 -4.32 9.16
N ASN A 81 -5.07 -4.89 9.10
CA ASN A 81 -3.84 -4.12 9.02
C ASN A 81 -3.54 -3.72 7.58
N CYS A 82 -4.27 -2.74 7.05
CA CYS A 82 -4.11 -2.33 5.65
C CYS A 82 -2.78 -1.61 5.44
N LEU A 83 -2.13 -1.92 4.31
CA LEU A 83 -0.95 -1.18 3.86
C LEU A 83 -1.36 0.26 3.50
N ASN A 84 -0.45 1.20 3.73
CA ASN A 84 -0.67 2.63 3.56
C ASN A 84 -0.01 3.16 2.27
N SER A 85 -0.18 4.46 2.00
CA SER A 85 0.35 5.13 0.80
C SER A 85 1.88 5.16 0.71
N ALA A 86 2.63 5.02 1.81
CA ALA A 86 4.08 4.96 1.74
C ALA A 86 4.54 3.68 1.02
N VAL A 87 3.84 2.56 1.26
CA VAL A 87 4.07 1.30 0.53
C VAL A 87 3.76 1.46 -0.94
N GLN A 88 2.63 2.09 -1.28
CA GLN A 88 2.26 2.34 -2.67
C GLN A 88 3.36 3.12 -3.40
N GLN A 89 3.86 4.21 -2.81
CA GLN A 89 4.94 5.02 -3.39
C GLN A 89 6.21 4.19 -3.59
N PHE A 90 6.62 3.45 -2.56
CA PHE A 90 7.77 2.55 -2.64
C PHE A 90 7.66 1.54 -3.80
N LEU A 91 6.50 0.90 -3.96
CA LEU A 91 6.28 -0.09 -5.01
C LEU A 91 6.27 0.54 -6.41
N LEU A 92 5.70 1.74 -6.55
CA LEU A 92 5.70 2.46 -7.82
C LEU A 92 7.11 2.90 -8.25
N GLU A 93 7.97 3.24 -7.29
CA GLU A 93 9.40 3.53 -7.51
C GLU A 93 10.21 2.24 -7.79
N ASN A 94 9.77 1.09 -7.26
CA ASN A 94 10.51 -0.18 -7.32
C ASN A 94 9.65 -1.31 -7.90
N GLN A 95 9.12 -1.11 -9.12
CA GLN A 95 8.09 -1.97 -9.71
C GLN A 95 8.48 -3.44 -9.89
N ALA A 96 9.78 -3.74 -9.90
CA ALA A 96 10.29 -5.12 -9.95
C ALA A 96 9.86 -5.97 -8.74
N PHE A 97 9.49 -5.34 -7.61
CA PHE A 97 8.99 -6.04 -6.43
C PHE A 97 7.49 -6.34 -6.47
N ILE A 98 6.75 -5.81 -7.45
CA ILE A 98 5.30 -5.99 -7.49
C ILE A 98 4.99 -7.38 -8.08
N PRO A 99 4.22 -8.23 -7.37
CA PRO A 99 3.91 -9.57 -7.85
C PRO A 99 3.16 -9.54 -9.18
N GLY A 100 3.59 -10.39 -10.13
CA GLY A 100 2.94 -10.51 -11.43
C GLY A 100 1.46 -10.92 -11.34
N ALA A 101 1.09 -11.65 -10.29
CA ALA A 101 -0.29 -12.06 -10.02
C ALA A 101 -1.24 -10.88 -9.77
N TRP A 102 -0.73 -9.69 -9.42
CA TRP A 102 -1.56 -8.53 -9.10
C TRP A 102 -2.06 -7.79 -10.35
N ARG A 103 -1.53 -8.09 -11.55
CA ARG A 103 -1.75 -7.33 -12.79
C ARG A 103 -3.22 -7.23 -13.25
N ASN A 104 -4.08 -8.14 -12.80
CA ASN A 104 -5.50 -8.13 -13.17
C ASN A 104 -6.40 -7.39 -12.17
N CYS A 105 -5.81 -6.68 -11.21
CA CYS A 105 -6.51 -5.99 -10.14
C CYS A 105 -6.06 -4.53 -10.02
N LYS A 106 -6.94 -3.68 -9.46
CA LYS A 106 -6.58 -2.38 -8.91
C LYS A 106 -6.32 -2.57 -7.41
N ILE A 107 -5.09 -2.41 -6.96
CA ILE A 107 -4.69 -2.73 -5.59
C ILE A 107 -4.81 -1.48 -4.71
N PHE A 108 -5.63 -1.54 -3.65
CA PHE A 108 -5.94 -0.39 -2.81
C PHE A 108 -5.23 -0.42 -1.46
N PHE A 109 -4.71 0.74 -1.07
CA PHE A 109 -3.93 0.93 0.16
C PHE A 109 -4.77 1.67 1.21
N TRP A 110 -5.77 0.96 1.75
CA TRP A 110 -6.75 1.46 2.73
C TRP A 110 -6.17 1.90 4.10
N GLY A 111 -4.86 1.65 4.31
CA GLY A 111 -4.13 2.25 5.41
C GLY A 111 -3.99 3.77 5.27
N SER A 112 -4.21 4.35 4.08
CA SER A 112 -4.28 5.80 3.89
C SER A 112 -5.61 6.23 3.30
N ILE A 113 -6.16 7.34 3.81
CA ILE A 113 -7.27 8.06 3.17
C ILE A 113 -6.87 9.53 3.07
N PHE A 114 -7.04 10.10 1.88
CA PHE A 114 -6.83 11.51 1.60
C PHE A 114 -8.16 12.25 1.51
N THR A 115 -8.17 13.55 1.75
CA THR A 115 -9.37 14.40 1.72
C THR A 115 -9.05 15.80 1.20
N ASP A 116 -10.03 16.45 0.58
CA ASP A 116 -10.04 17.87 0.24
C ASP A 116 -10.87 18.68 1.26
N GLY A 117 -11.27 18.04 2.37
CA GLY A 117 -12.18 18.58 3.38
C GLY A 117 -13.66 18.22 3.14
N PHE A 118 -14.02 17.71 1.95
CA PHE A 118 -15.41 17.38 1.59
C PHE A 118 -15.58 15.92 1.16
N ARG A 119 -14.59 15.37 0.46
CA ARG A 119 -14.63 14.01 -0.10
C ARG A 119 -13.40 13.24 0.37
N GLY A 120 -13.51 11.91 0.44
CA GLY A 120 -12.40 11.04 0.78
C GLY A 120 -11.90 10.26 -0.44
N TRP A 121 -10.61 9.95 -0.46
CA TRP A 121 -9.96 9.18 -1.52
C TRP A 121 -9.01 8.13 -0.96
N VAL A 122 -9.02 6.96 -1.60
CA VAL A 122 -8.10 5.86 -1.29
C VAL A 122 -7.06 5.76 -2.40
N PRO A 123 -5.77 5.74 -2.08
CA PRO A 123 -4.71 5.50 -3.04
C PRO A 123 -4.75 4.06 -3.57
N TYR A 124 -4.45 3.89 -4.85
CA TYR A 124 -4.34 2.57 -5.48
C TYR A 124 -3.28 2.52 -6.57
N MET A 125 -2.89 1.32 -6.95
CA MET A 125 -2.09 1.09 -8.15
C MET A 125 -2.73 0.08 -9.08
N GLU A 126 -2.48 0.23 -10.38
CA GLU A 126 -2.97 -0.68 -11.41
C GLU A 126 -1.91 -0.91 -12.49
N TRP A 127 -1.94 -2.08 -13.10
CA TRP A 127 -1.09 -2.42 -14.23
C TRP A 127 -1.70 -1.89 -15.52
N GLN A 128 -0.95 -1.09 -16.28
CA GLN A 128 -1.39 -0.52 -17.57
C GLN A 128 -0.69 -1.17 -18.76
N GLY A 129 -0.47 -2.48 -18.69
CA GLY A 129 0.08 -3.28 -19.80
C GLY A 129 1.61 -3.39 -19.78
N ASP A 130 2.30 -2.29 -19.52
CA ASP A 130 3.77 -2.20 -19.48
C ASP A 130 4.32 -1.63 -18.16
N ILE A 131 3.50 -0.88 -17.42
CA ILE A 131 3.92 -0.17 -16.21
C ILE A 131 2.81 -0.16 -15.16
N TRP A 132 3.22 -0.17 -13.88
CA TRP A 132 2.32 0.15 -12.76
C TRP A 132 2.15 1.65 -12.63
N ARG A 133 0.89 2.09 -12.46
CA ARG A 133 0.56 3.50 -12.20
C ARG A 133 -0.24 3.66 -10.92
N GLY A 134 0.08 4.71 -10.17
CA GLY A 134 -0.66 5.13 -8.99
C GLY A 134 -1.80 6.09 -9.35
N SER A 135 -2.90 6.02 -8.61
CA SER A 135 -4.00 6.98 -8.68
C SER A 135 -4.83 6.92 -7.38
N PHE A 136 -6.00 7.57 -7.39
CA PHE A 136 -6.91 7.70 -6.26
C PHE A 136 -8.34 7.40 -6.66
N ARG A 137 -9.10 6.73 -5.79
CA ARG A 137 -10.53 6.50 -5.98
C ARG A 137 -11.34 7.13 -4.86
N LYS A 138 -12.48 7.73 -5.20
CA LYS A 138 -13.35 8.37 -4.21
C LYS A 138 -14.03 7.33 -3.32
N LEU A 139 -14.17 7.65 -2.05
CA LEU A 139 -14.97 6.84 -1.13
C LEU A 139 -16.44 6.77 -1.56
N SER A 140 -16.99 7.87 -2.10
CA SER A 140 -18.40 7.93 -2.54
C SER A 140 -18.72 7.05 -3.76
N GLU A 141 -17.72 6.52 -4.44
CA GLU A 141 -17.91 5.64 -5.59
C GLU A 141 -18.21 4.21 -5.11
N ARG A 142 -18.84 3.42 -5.98
CA ARG A 142 -19.08 2.00 -5.75
C ARG A 142 -17.87 1.19 -6.14
N TRP A 143 -17.66 0.06 -5.48
CA TRP A 143 -16.47 -0.76 -5.62
C TRP A 143 -16.81 -2.17 -6.13
N ILE A 144 -15.84 -2.83 -6.75
CA ILE A 144 -16.02 -4.13 -7.39
C ILE A 144 -15.01 -5.17 -6.89
N ALA A 145 -15.16 -6.43 -7.33
CA ALA A 145 -14.35 -7.55 -6.87
C ALA A 145 -12.89 -7.51 -7.34
N GLN A 146 -12.55 -6.73 -8.37
CA GLN A 146 -11.19 -6.55 -8.87
C GLN A 146 -10.43 -5.42 -8.13
N GLU A 147 -10.97 -4.97 -6.99
CA GLU A 147 -10.48 -3.83 -6.23
C GLU A 147 -10.12 -4.21 -4.79
N PRO A 148 -9.21 -5.19 -4.58
CA PRO A 148 -8.86 -5.67 -3.25
C PRO A 148 -8.05 -4.65 -2.45
N ALA A 149 -8.17 -4.75 -1.13
CA ALA A 149 -7.28 -4.11 -0.18
C ALA A 149 -5.97 -4.88 -0.06
N ALA A 150 -4.84 -4.18 -0.05
CA ALA A 150 -3.56 -4.76 0.35
C ALA A 150 -3.45 -4.78 1.88
N VAL A 151 -3.36 -5.97 2.46
CA VAL A 151 -3.41 -6.20 3.91
C VAL A 151 -2.14 -6.90 4.36
N PHE A 152 -1.58 -6.40 5.45
CA PHE A 152 -0.47 -7.01 6.16
C PHE A 152 -0.95 -8.16 7.04
N THR A 153 -0.26 -9.31 7.01
CA THR A 153 -0.78 -10.57 7.58
C THR A 153 -0.05 -11.10 8.80
N ARG A 154 0.97 -10.40 9.31
CA ARG A 154 1.64 -10.77 10.57
C ARG A 154 1.12 -10.02 11.79
#